data_AF-P0DUJ3-F1
#
_entry.id   AF-P0DUJ3-F1
#
_cell.length_a   1.000
_cell.length_b   1.000
_cell.length_c   1.000
_cell.angle_alpha   90.00
_cell.angle_beta   90.00
_cell.angle_gamma   90.00
#
_symmetry.space_group_name_H-M   'P 1'
#
loop_
_entity.id
_entity.type
_entity.pdbx_description
1 polymer ?
#
loop_
_entity_poly.entity_id
_entity_poly.type
_entity_poly.pdbx_seq_one_letter_code
_entity_poly.pdbx_strand_id
1 'polypeptide(L)' 'QMDMRCSASVECKQKCLKAIGSIFGKCMNKKCKC' A
#
# COMPACT_ATOMS: atom_id res chain seq x y z
N GLN A 1 -9.26 -3.73 -4.06
CA GLN A 1 -8.02 -4.11 -3.35
C GLN A 1 -6.90 -4.09 -4.36
N MET A 2 -5.87 -3.27 -4.16
CA MET A 2 -4.67 -3.33 -5.00
C MET A 2 -3.94 -4.64 -4.67
N ASP A 3 -3.69 -5.50 -5.66
CA ASP A 3 -2.92 -6.74 -5.49
C ASP A 3 -1.40 -6.46 -5.35
N MET A 4 -1.07 -5.35 -4.69
CA MET A 4 0.31 -4.95 -4.44
C MET A 4 0.78 -5.66 -3.19
N ARG A 5 1.66 -6.66 -3.38
CA ARG A 5 2.30 -7.33 -2.25
C ARG A 5 3.16 -6.35 -1.45
N CYS A 6 3.19 -6.56 -0.15
CA CYS A 6 4.01 -5.79 0.79
C CYS A 6 4.53 -6.67 1.92
N SER A 7 5.66 -6.23 2.46
CA SER A 7 6.25 -6.74 3.69
C SER A 7 6.11 -5.74 4.82
N ALA A 8 6.07 -4.43 4.51
CA ALA A 8 5.90 -3.36 5.48
C ALA A 8 4.89 -2.29 5.02
N SER A 9 4.21 -1.64 5.97
CA SER A 9 3.24 -0.56 5.69
C SER A 9 3.88 0.65 4.99
N VAL A 10 5.17 0.92 5.23
CA VAL A 10 5.90 2.00 4.56
C VAL A 10 5.99 1.80 3.05
N GLU A 11 6.08 0.56 2.57
CA GLU A 11 6.07 0.25 1.13
C GLU A 11 4.72 0.63 0.53
N CYS A 12 3.63 0.36 1.25
CA CYS A 12 2.28 0.69 0.80
C CYS A 12 2.06 2.18 0.74
N LYS A 13 2.57 2.96 1.69
CA LYS A 13 2.45 4.43 1.65
C LYS A 13 2.95 4.99 0.32
N GLN A 14 4.13 4.58 -0.14
CA GLN A 14 4.67 5.04 -1.42
C GLN A 14 3.89 4.51 -2.61
N LYS A 15 3.50 3.24 -2.59
CA LYS A 15 2.73 2.61 -3.68
C LYS A 15 1.34 3.23 -3.83
N CYS A 16 0.62 3.42 -2.73
CA CYS A 16 -0.70 4.06 -2.68
C CYS A 16 -0.64 5.52 -3.14
N LEU A 17 0.39 6.24 -2.70
CA LEU A 17 0.60 7.62 -3.12
C LEU A 17 0.83 7.71 -4.62
N LYS A 18 1.64 6.81 -5.18
CA LYS A 18 1.93 6.79 -6.62
C LYS A 18 0.74 6.33 -7.47
N ALA A 19 -0.08 5.42 -6.95
CA ALA A 19 -1.14 4.78 -7.73
C ALA A 19 -2.49 5.52 -7.68
N ILE A 20 -2.84 6.14 -6.53
CA ILE A 20 -4.11 6.86 -6.35
C ILE A 20 -3.97 8.20 -5.62
N GLY A 21 -2.76 8.64 -5.29
CA GLY A 21 -2.55 9.87 -4.51
C GLY A 21 -2.85 9.72 -3.01
N SER A 22 -3.04 8.49 -2.50
CA SER A 22 -3.36 8.26 -1.09
C SER A 22 -2.09 8.09 -0.25
N ILE A 23 -1.92 8.97 0.75
CA ILE A 23 -0.86 8.86 1.76
C ILE A 23 -1.13 7.76 2.79
N PHE A 24 -2.33 7.18 2.80
CA PHE A 24 -2.74 6.14 3.74
C PHE A 24 -2.62 4.76 3.08
N GLY A 25 -1.40 4.25 3.00
CA GLY A 25 -1.14 2.86 2.61
C GLY A 25 -0.72 2.04 3.83
N LYS A 26 -1.47 0.97 4.14
CA LYS A 26 -1.09 -0.01 5.18
C LYS A 26 -0.91 -1.39 4.59
N CYS A 27 0.07 -2.12 5.10
CA CYS A 27 0.27 -3.51 4.73
C CYS A 27 -0.60 -4.39 5.62
N MET A 28 -1.54 -5.12 5.03
CA MET A 28 -2.41 -6.07 5.73
C MET A 28 -2.44 -7.38 4.96
N ASN A 29 -2.21 -8.52 5.64
CA ASN A 29 -2.17 -9.85 5.01
C ASN A 29 -1.21 -9.93 3.81
N LYS A 30 -0.03 -9.28 3.93
CA LYS A 30 0.96 -9.16 2.84
C LYS A 30 0.46 -8.45 1.58
N LYS A 31 -0.65 -7.70 1.66
CA LYS A 31 -1.19 -6.87 0.58
C LYS A 31 -1.33 -5.42 1.03
N CYS A 32 -1.04 -4.49 0.13
CA CYS A 32 -1.27 -3.09 0.38
C CYS A 32 -2.75 -2.77 0.31
N LYS A 33 -3.22 -2.15 1.39
CA LYS A 33 -4.51 -1.49 1.43
C LYS A 33 -4.27 0.01 1.40
N CYS A 34 -4.47 0.54 0.20
CA CYS A 34 -5.03 1.85 -0.07
C CYS A 34 -6.55 1.64 -0.19
#